data_AF-A0A0S3S1Q9-F1
#
_entry.id   AF-A0A0S3S1Q9-F1
#
_cell.length_a   1.000
_cell.length_b   1.000
_cell.length_c   1.000
_cell.angle_alpha   90.00
_cell.angle_beta   90.00
_cell.angle_gamma   90.00
#
_symmetry.space_group_name_H-M   'P 1'
#
loop_
_entity.id
_entity.type
_entity.pdbx_description
1 polymer ?
#
loop_
_entity_poly.entity_id
_entity_poly.type
_entity_poly.pdbx_seq_one_letter_code
_entity_poly.pdbx_strand_id
1 'polypeptide(L)'
;MDQSLGSNKMAYLKEVREKERAGGAAAILAIATATPPNCIHQDDFPDYYFRITNSDHMTQLKAKFKRICEKSMVKTRYTHLTEQILNENPEFASYRASLDARQDILIKEIPKLGEKAASKAIEEWGRDKSHITHLVFCSYAGMDMPGADYQLLKLLGLKPSTKRF
;
A
#
# COMPACT_ATOMS: atom_id res chain seq x y z
N MET A 1 -16.64 -51.47 -11.65
CA MET A 1 -16.25 -50.31 -10.82
C MET A 1 -16.60 -49.05 -11.59
N ASP A 2 -17.24 -48.11 -10.92
CA ASP A 2 -18.27 -47.23 -11.45
C ASP A 2 -17.73 -46.02 -12.23
N GLN A 3 -17.73 -46.10 -13.57
CA GLN A 3 -17.43 -44.97 -14.46
C GLN A 3 -18.58 -43.94 -14.55
N SER A 4 -19.79 -44.29 -14.07
CA SER A 4 -20.97 -43.42 -14.15
C SER A 4 -20.95 -42.31 -13.08
N LEU A 5 -20.44 -42.60 -11.87
CA LEU A 5 -20.25 -41.60 -10.83
C LEU A 5 -19.23 -40.51 -11.21
N GLY A 6 -18.19 -40.85 -11.98
CA GLY A 6 -17.18 -39.89 -12.45
C GLY A 6 -17.73 -38.91 -13.49
N SER A 7 -18.63 -39.38 -14.37
CA SER A 7 -19.22 -38.56 -15.43
C SER A 7 -20.22 -37.53 -14.87
N ASN A 8 -21.01 -37.92 -13.87
CA ASN A 8 -21.99 -37.04 -13.24
C ASN A 8 -21.33 -35.92 -12.41
N LYS A 9 -20.20 -36.22 -11.76
CA LYS A 9 -19.38 -35.23 -11.04
C LYS A 9 -18.76 -34.20 -11.99
N MET A 10 -18.29 -34.61 -13.17
CA MET A 10 -17.72 -33.69 -14.15
C MET A 10 -18.77 -32.77 -14.78
N ALA A 11 -19.96 -33.29 -15.07
CA ALA A 11 -21.09 -32.48 -15.53
C ALA A 11 -21.47 -31.41 -14.48
N TYR A 12 -21.58 -31.81 -13.21
CA TYR A 12 -21.84 -30.90 -12.09
C TYR A 12 -20.77 -29.81 -11.95
N LEU A 13 -19.48 -30.17 -11.99
CA LEU A 13 -18.39 -29.18 -11.88
C LEU A 13 -18.37 -28.20 -13.07
N LYS A 14 -18.72 -28.67 -14.27
CA LYS A 14 -18.84 -27.81 -15.44
C LYS A 14 -19.99 -26.82 -15.28
N GLU A 15 -21.14 -27.28 -14.79
CA GLU A 15 -22.29 -26.42 -14.52
C GLU A 15 -21.98 -25.35 -13.45
N VAL A 16 -21.32 -25.72 -12.36
CA VAL A 16 -20.87 -24.77 -11.33
C VAL A 16 -19.93 -23.73 -11.93
N ARG A 17 -18.92 -24.17 -12.71
CA ARG A 17 -17.95 -23.26 -13.35
C ARG A 17 -18.62 -22.30 -14.34
N GLU A 18 -19.61 -22.77 -15.09
CA GLU A 18 -20.36 -21.93 -16.03
C GLU A 18 -21.20 -20.89 -15.29
N LYS A 19 -21.85 -21.25 -14.17
CA LYS A 19 -22.61 -20.31 -13.32
C LYS A 19 -21.74 -19.29 -12.59
N GLU A 20 -20.51 -19.63 -12.22
CA GLU A 20 -19.58 -18.71 -11.54
C GLU A 20 -18.89 -17.71 -12.48
N ARG A 21 -18.88 -17.98 -13.80
CA ARG A 21 -18.23 -17.10 -14.77
C ARG A 21 -19.03 -15.80 -14.97
N ALA A 22 -18.34 -14.68 -14.86
CA ALA A 22 -18.87 -13.40 -15.33
C ALA A 22 -18.94 -13.38 -16.86
N GLY A 23 -20.03 -12.83 -17.43
CA GLY A 23 -20.23 -12.74 -18.88
C GLY A 23 -19.59 -11.53 -19.55
N GLY A 24 -19.03 -10.59 -18.79
CA GLY A 24 -18.43 -9.35 -19.29
C GLY A 24 -16.95 -9.21 -18.97
N ALA A 25 -16.29 -8.23 -19.59
CA ALA A 25 -14.93 -7.84 -19.25
C ALA A 25 -14.89 -7.14 -17.88
N ALA A 26 -13.76 -7.25 -17.18
CA ALA A 26 -13.53 -6.49 -15.96
C ALA A 26 -13.44 -5.00 -16.27
N ALA A 27 -14.08 -4.18 -15.44
CA ALA A 27 -14.06 -2.72 -15.55
C ALA A 27 -13.73 -2.09 -14.20
N ILE A 28 -13.10 -0.92 -14.23
CA ILE A 28 -12.87 -0.11 -13.04
C ILE A 28 -14.15 0.65 -12.73
N LEU A 29 -14.71 0.45 -11.53
CA LEU A 29 -15.98 1.06 -11.12
C LEU A 29 -15.81 2.30 -10.24
N ALA A 30 -14.66 2.46 -9.59
CA ALA A 30 -14.32 3.61 -8.75
C ALA A 30 -12.80 3.69 -8.58
N ILE A 31 -12.25 4.89 -8.40
CA ILE A 31 -10.83 5.13 -8.15
C ILE A 31 -10.69 6.24 -7.13
N ALA A 32 -10.03 5.93 -6.01
CA ALA A 32 -9.66 6.95 -5.05
C ALA A 32 -8.21 6.80 -4.59
N THR A 33 -7.67 7.91 -4.09
CA THR A 33 -6.29 8.02 -3.62
C THR A 33 -6.23 8.64 -2.22
N ALA A 34 -5.19 8.30 -1.48
CA ALA A 34 -4.84 8.93 -0.22
C ALA A 34 -3.31 9.12 -0.13
N THR A 35 -2.89 10.19 0.52
CA THR A 35 -1.47 10.48 0.78
C THR A 35 -1.26 10.71 2.29
N PRO A 36 -0.04 10.50 2.80
CA PRO A 36 0.34 10.99 4.12
C PRO A 36 0.16 12.53 4.20
N PRO A 37 0.01 13.10 5.42
CA PRO A 37 -0.24 14.52 5.57
C PRO A 37 1.00 15.40 5.40
N ASN A 38 2.21 14.89 5.67
CA ASN A 38 3.43 15.68 5.61
C ASN A 38 3.85 15.92 4.16
N CYS A 39 3.77 17.17 3.71
CA CYS A 39 4.13 17.62 2.38
C CYS A 39 5.51 18.27 2.40
N ILE A 40 6.39 17.86 1.49
CA ILE A 40 7.73 18.40 1.33
C ILE A 40 7.88 18.95 -0.08
N HIS A 41 8.24 20.22 -0.19
CA HIS A 41 8.60 20.86 -1.44
C HIS A 41 9.99 20.40 -1.90
N GLN A 42 10.11 20.10 -3.19
CA GLN A 42 11.34 19.56 -3.74
C GLN A 42 12.50 20.55 -3.66
N ASP A 43 12.20 21.85 -3.72
CA ASP A 43 13.19 22.94 -3.61
C ASP A 43 13.84 22.98 -2.21
N ASP A 44 13.07 22.66 -1.17
CA ASP A 44 13.53 22.62 0.23
C ASP A 44 14.16 21.26 0.60
N PHE A 45 13.89 20.21 -0.19
CA PHE A 45 14.26 18.85 0.16
C PHE A 45 15.77 18.62 0.33
N PRO A 46 16.68 19.18 -0.50
CA PRO A 46 18.11 19.05 -0.28
C PRO A 46 18.57 19.62 1.06
N ASP A 47 18.06 20.79 1.46
CA ASP A 47 18.43 21.42 2.72
C ASP A 47 17.84 20.67 3.91
N TYR A 48 16.56 20.30 3.81
CA TYR A 48 15.90 19.42 4.77
C TYR A 48 16.70 18.13 4.98
N TYR A 49 16.93 17.35 3.92
CA TYR A 49 17.53 16.02 3.96
C TYR A 49 18.95 16.05 4.55
N PHE A 50 19.79 16.99 4.13
CA PHE A 50 21.17 17.06 4.63
C PHE A 50 21.25 17.53 6.09
N ARG A 51 20.31 18.38 6.53
CA ARG A 51 20.19 18.77 7.93
C ARG A 51 19.78 17.60 8.82
N ILE A 52 18.66 16.94 8.49
CA ILE A 52 18.10 15.85 9.32
C ILE A 52 19.02 14.62 9.39
N THR A 53 19.90 14.45 8.40
CA THR A 53 20.88 13.34 8.35
C THR A 53 22.28 13.76 8.84
N ASN A 54 22.41 14.92 9.48
CA ASN A 54 23.67 15.47 9.99
C ASN A 54 24.81 15.45 8.94
N SER A 55 24.46 15.74 7.69
CA SER A 55 25.33 15.58 6.51
C SER A 55 25.68 16.91 5.85
N ASP A 56 25.33 18.07 6.43
CA ASP A 56 25.60 19.39 5.85
C ASP A 56 27.09 19.67 5.57
N HIS A 57 28.00 19.01 6.28
CA HIS A 57 29.43 19.08 6.04
C HIS A 57 29.84 18.49 4.66
N MET A 58 29.00 17.63 4.05
CA MET A 58 29.23 17.00 2.75
C MET A 58 28.80 17.89 1.58
N THR A 59 29.35 19.09 1.49
CA THR A 59 28.93 20.16 0.57
C THR A 59 28.90 19.74 -0.92
N GLN A 60 29.90 18.99 -1.39
CA GLN A 60 29.94 18.49 -2.77
C GLN A 60 28.81 17.50 -3.06
N LEU A 61 28.50 16.61 -2.11
CA LEU A 61 27.40 15.66 -2.23
C LEU A 61 26.05 16.38 -2.21
N LYS A 62 25.90 17.41 -1.37
CA LYS A 62 24.71 18.28 -1.33
C LYS A 62 24.47 18.99 -2.65
N ALA A 63 25.51 19.56 -3.26
CA ALA A 63 25.42 20.21 -4.57
C ALA A 63 24.99 19.22 -5.68
N LYS A 64 25.53 17.99 -5.66
CA LYS A 64 25.13 16.92 -6.58
C LYS A 64 23.66 16.53 -6.37
N PHE A 65 23.24 16.35 -5.12
CA PHE A 65 21.87 15.99 -4.78
C PHE A 65 20.85 17.07 -5.14
N LYS A 66 21.21 18.34 -4.94
CA LYS A 66 20.39 19.48 -5.36
C LYS A 66 20.13 19.45 -6.87
N ARG A 67 21.16 19.24 -7.68
CA ARG A 67 21.00 19.09 -9.14
C ARG A 67 20.07 17.93 -9.53
N ILE A 68 20.14 16.81 -8.81
CA ILE A 68 19.23 15.67 -9.01
C ILE A 68 17.78 16.09 -8.69
N CYS A 69 17.57 16.79 -7.58
CA CYS A 69 16.24 17.25 -7.16
C CYS A 69 15.65 18.25 -8.16
N GLU A 70 16.44 19.19 -8.67
CA GLU A 70 16.02 20.17 -9.69
C GLU A 70 15.64 19.51 -11.02
N LYS A 71 16.29 18.40 -11.38
CA LYS A 71 16.07 17.68 -12.65
C LYS A 71 15.05 16.54 -12.54
N SER A 72 14.52 16.25 -11.35
CA SER A 72 13.59 15.12 -11.16
C SER A 72 12.17 15.39 -11.68
N MET A 73 11.84 16.64 -12.03
CA MET A 73 10.49 17.08 -12.40
C MET A 73 9.44 16.86 -11.30
N VAL A 74 9.88 16.66 -10.06
CA VAL A 74 9.02 16.54 -8.88
C VAL A 74 8.88 17.92 -8.23
N LYS A 75 7.64 18.38 -8.01
CA LYS A 75 7.38 19.64 -7.30
C LYS A 75 7.22 19.43 -5.79
N THR A 76 6.45 18.43 -5.39
CA THR A 76 6.11 18.13 -4.00
C THR A 76 5.97 16.63 -3.80
N ARG A 77 6.28 16.15 -2.60
CA ARG A 77 6.03 14.75 -2.18
C ARG A 77 5.35 14.72 -0.82
N TYR A 78 4.54 13.69 -0.62
CA TYR A 78 3.92 13.41 0.66
C TYR A 78 4.63 12.21 1.31
N THR A 79 5.18 12.38 2.50
CA THR A 79 5.95 11.36 3.20
C THR A 79 5.30 11.02 4.54
N HIS A 80 5.36 9.76 4.97
CA HIS A 80 4.99 9.45 6.35
C HIS A 80 6.08 9.88 7.33
N LEU A 81 7.35 9.76 6.93
CA LEU A 81 8.50 10.20 7.73
C LEU A 81 8.48 11.72 7.90
N THR A 82 8.39 12.15 9.16
CA THR A 82 8.50 13.54 9.63
C THR A 82 9.80 13.73 10.41
N GLU A 83 10.21 14.97 10.68
CA GLU A 83 11.36 15.22 11.56
C GLU A 83 11.16 14.62 12.96
N GLN A 84 9.93 14.66 13.48
CA GLN A 84 9.61 14.05 14.77
C GLN A 84 9.93 12.55 14.77
N ILE A 85 9.44 11.81 13.77
CA ILE A 85 9.70 10.36 13.67
C ILE A 85 11.21 10.10 13.53
N LEU A 86 11.92 10.93 12.77
CA LEU A 86 13.37 10.78 12.59
C LEU A 86 14.16 11.10 13.86
N ASN A 87 13.72 12.06 14.66
CA ASN A 87 14.33 12.40 15.95
C ASN A 87 14.08 11.31 17.00
N GLU A 88 12.90 10.68 16.98
CA GLU A 88 12.55 9.54 17.83
C GLU A 88 13.30 8.25 17.41
N ASN A 89 13.70 8.15 16.13
CA ASN A 89 14.36 6.98 15.54
C ASN A 89 15.66 7.40 14.81
N PRO A 90 16.69 7.86 15.53
CA PRO A 90 17.91 8.43 14.93
C PRO A 90 18.67 7.44 14.04
N GLU A 91 18.48 6.14 14.22
CA GLU A 91 19.03 5.10 13.35
C GLU A 91 18.52 5.21 11.90
N PHE A 92 17.36 5.83 11.66
CA PHE A 92 16.83 6.04 10.31
C PHE A 92 17.65 7.01 9.48
N ALA A 93 18.25 7.99 10.15
CA ALA A 93 19.11 9.01 9.56
C ALA A 93 20.59 8.56 9.49
N SER A 94 20.90 7.40 10.08
CA SER A 94 22.24 6.83 10.08
C SER A 94 22.40 5.75 8.99
N TYR A 95 23.63 5.56 8.50
CA TYR A 95 23.96 4.44 7.61
C TYR A 95 24.19 3.15 8.42
N ARG A 96 23.17 2.71 9.18
CA ARG A 96 23.20 1.53 10.06
C ARG A 96 21.91 0.70 9.96
N ALA A 97 21.92 -0.48 10.57
CA ALA A 97 20.75 -1.35 10.65
C ALA A 97 19.59 -0.66 11.36
N SER A 98 18.40 -0.70 10.76
CA SER A 98 17.18 -0.03 11.24
C SER A 98 15.90 -0.75 10.80
N LEU A 99 16.00 -2.03 10.41
CA LEU A 99 14.90 -2.76 9.80
C LEU A 99 13.70 -2.90 10.73
N ASP A 100 13.92 -3.32 11.97
CA ASP A 100 12.86 -3.60 12.94
C ASP A 100 12.02 -2.36 13.24
N ALA A 101 12.68 -1.24 13.57
CA ALA A 101 12.00 0.03 13.79
C ALA A 101 11.24 0.54 12.55
N ARG A 102 11.75 0.31 11.33
CA ARG A 102 11.01 0.63 10.09
C ARG A 102 9.78 -0.27 9.95
N GLN A 103 9.91 -1.56 10.23
CA GLN A 103 8.81 -2.52 10.14
C GLN A 103 7.70 -2.19 11.15
N ASP A 104 8.05 -1.84 12.38
CA ASP A 104 7.09 -1.46 13.43
C ASP A 104 6.18 -0.28 13.04
N ILE A 105 6.71 0.63 12.22
CA ILE A 105 5.95 1.75 11.64
C ILE A 105 5.14 1.26 10.44
N LEU A 106 5.80 0.62 9.46
CA LEU A 106 5.20 0.28 8.17
C LEU A 106 4.02 -0.68 8.30
N ILE A 107 4.11 -1.70 9.17
CA ILE A 107 3.06 -2.71 9.39
C ILE A 107 1.75 -2.05 9.86
N LYS A 108 1.84 -0.94 10.60
CA LYS A 108 0.68 -0.18 11.11
C LYS A 108 0.16 0.83 10.10
N GLU A 109 1.06 1.54 9.42
CA GLU A 109 0.70 2.72 8.64
C GLU A 109 0.30 2.40 7.20
N ILE A 110 0.84 1.32 6.62
CA ILE A 110 0.49 0.89 5.25
C ILE A 110 -1.01 0.49 5.16
N PRO A 111 -1.55 -0.38 6.03
CA PRO A 111 -2.97 -0.71 5.99
C PRO A 111 -3.88 0.50 6.25
N LYS A 112 -3.47 1.42 7.14
CA LYS A 112 -4.24 2.65 7.42
C LYS A 112 -4.30 3.59 6.22
N LEU A 113 -3.19 3.75 5.49
CA LEU A 113 -3.20 4.57 4.28
C LEU A 113 -4.03 3.92 3.17
N GLY A 114 -3.95 2.59 3.06
CA GLY A 114 -4.80 1.79 2.17
C GLY A 114 -6.28 1.92 2.51
N GLU A 115 -6.64 1.89 3.79
CA GLU A 115 -8.01 2.08 4.27
C GLU A 115 -8.56 3.46 3.85
N LYS A 116 -7.80 4.53 4.03
CA LYS A 116 -8.22 5.88 3.61
C LYS A 116 -8.54 5.97 2.12
N ALA A 117 -7.76 5.31 1.27
CA ALA A 117 -8.00 5.30 -0.17
C ALA A 117 -9.20 4.38 -0.51
N ALA A 118 -9.24 3.18 0.08
CA ALA A 118 -10.28 2.20 -0.17
C ALA A 118 -11.66 2.68 0.29
N SER A 119 -11.76 3.31 1.47
CA SER A 119 -13.01 3.87 2.00
C SER A 119 -13.60 4.93 1.05
N LYS A 120 -12.77 5.80 0.48
CA LYS A 120 -13.20 6.77 -0.54
C LYS A 120 -13.66 6.10 -1.84
N ALA A 121 -12.95 5.07 -2.29
CA ALA A 121 -13.33 4.34 -3.52
C ALA A 121 -14.65 3.56 -3.32
N ILE A 122 -14.89 3.02 -2.12
CA ILE A 122 -16.14 2.34 -1.76
C ILE A 122 -17.29 3.35 -1.71
N GLU A 123 -17.04 4.55 -1.18
CA GLU A 123 -18.01 5.64 -1.17
C GLU A 123 -18.39 6.09 -2.60
N GLU A 124 -17.41 6.31 -3.48
CA GLU A 124 -17.64 6.62 -4.90
C GLU A 124 -18.38 5.49 -5.62
N TRP A 125 -18.04 4.23 -5.34
CA TRP A 125 -18.72 3.06 -5.91
C TRP A 125 -20.21 2.99 -5.52
N GLY A 126 -20.58 3.54 -4.37
CA GLY A 126 -21.97 3.70 -3.93
C GLY A 126 -22.70 2.41 -3.56
N ARG A 127 -22.03 1.25 -3.59
CA ARG A 127 -22.61 -0.04 -3.16
C ARG A 127 -22.14 -0.42 -1.77
N ASP A 128 -22.94 -1.22 -1.09
CA ASP A 128 -22.58 -1.74 0.22
C ASP A 128 -21.32 -2.62 0.16
N LYS A 129 -20.35 -2.34 1.03
CA LYS A 129 -19.05 -3.03 1.09
C LYS A 129 -19.15 -4.55 1.31
N SER A 130 -20.28 -5.06 1.82
CA SER A 130 -20.55 -6.49 1.93
C SER A 130 -20.59 -7.21 0.57
N HIS A 131 -20.72 -6.48 -0.54
CA HIS A 131 -20.62 -7.03 -1.90
C HIS A 131 -19.17 -7.24 -2.37
N ILE A 132 -18.16 -6.78 -1.62
CA ILE A 132 -16.76 -7.00 -1.95
C ILE A 132 -16.39 -8.46 -1.68
N THR A 133 -16.09 -9.20 -2.74
CA THR A 133 -15.80 -10.64 -2.70
C THR A 133 -14.31 -10.95 -2.71
N HIS A 134 -13.49 -10.07 -3.27
CA HIS A 134 -12.05 -10.23 -3.43
C HIS A 134 -11.35 -8.95 -2.98
N LEU A 135 -10.23 -9.10 -2.29
CA LEU A 135 -9.31 -8.03 -1.92
C LEU A 135 -7.93 -8.40 -2.45
N VAL A 136 -7.33 -7.51 -3.24
CA VAL A 136 -5.93 -7.61 -3.67
C VAL A 136 -5.18 -6.47 -3.02
N PHE A 137 -4.20 -6.77 -2.17
CA PHE A 137 -3.42 -5.74 -1.47
C PHE A 137 -1.98 -5.75 -1.97
N CYS A 138 -1.56 -4.64 -2.57
CA CYS A 138 -0.19 -4.48 -3.05
C CYS A 138 0.57 -3.49 -2.16
N SER A 139 1.72 -3.89 -1.66
CA SER A 139 2.66 -3.03 -0.93
C SER A 139 4.10 -3.36 -1.33
N TYR A 140 4.96 -2.34 -1.29
CA TYR A 140 6.40 -2.49 -1.50
C TYR A 140 7.16 -2.95 -0.25
N ALA A 141 6.62 -2.66 0.95
CA ALA A 141 7.28 -2.95 2.23
C ALA A 141 6.25 -3.27 3.33
N GLY A 142 6.69 -3.47 4.58
CA GLY A 142 5.78 -3.78 5.69
C GLY A 142 5.30 -5.24 5.67
N MET A 143 6.16 -6.17 5.26
CA MET A 143 5.83 -7.60 5.26
C MET A 143 5.61 -8.07 6.71
N ASP A 144 4.47 -8.69 6.95
CA ASP A 144 4.05 -9.23 8.25
C ASP A 144 3.11 -10.43 8.06
N MET A 145 2.87 -11.17 9.14
CA MET A 145 1.95 -12.30 9.16
C MET A 145 1.09 -12.27 10.43
N PRO A 146 -0.24 -12.02 10.33
CA PRO A 146 -1.01 -11.79 9.10
C PRO A 146 -0.66 -10.50 8.35
N GLY A 147 -0.70 -10.56 7.02
CA GLY A 147 -0.30 -9.46 6.14
C GLY A 147 -1.26 -8.26 6.11
N ALA A 148 -0.86 -7.23 5.35
CA ALA A 148 -1.61 -5.98 5.21
C ALA A 148 -3.00 -6.16 4.58
N ASP A 149 -3.19 -7.19 3.75
CA ASP A 149 -4.48 -7.64 3.21
C ASP A 149 -5.47 -7.98 4.33
N TYR A 150 -5.00 -8.70 5.36
CA TYR A 150 -5.81 -9.09 6.50
C TYR A 150 -6.11 -7.89 7.41
N GLN A 151 -5.11 -7.02 7.62
CA GLN A 151 -5.29 -5.80 8.41
C GLN A 151 -6.31 -4.86 7.73
N LEU A 152 -6.22 -4.68 6.41
CA LEU A 152 -7.17 -3.86 5.66
C LEU A 152 -8.59 -4.46 5.71
N LEU A 153 -8.72 -5.78 5.55
CA LEU A 153 -10.00 -6.48 5.67
C LEU A 153 -10.69 -6.16 7.00
N LYS A 154 -9.92 -6.18 8.11
CA LYS A 154 -10.41 -5.80 9.45
C LYS A 154 -10.80 -4.34 9.54
N LEU A 155 -9.93 -3.43 9.09
CA LEU A 155 -10.16 -1.98 9.16
C LEU A 155 -11.43 -1.56 8.39
N LEU A 156 -11.62 -2.13 7.20
CA LEU A 156 -12.81 -1.88 6.38
C LEU A 156 -14.04 -2.65 6.87
N GLY A 157 -13.90 -3.61 7.79
CA GLY A 157 -15.00 -4.46 8.25
C GLY A 157 -15.63 -5.27 7.10
N LEU A 158 -14.81 -5.83 6.23
CA LEU A 158 -15.28 -6.72 5.15
C LEU A 158 -15.59 -8.12 5.70
N LYS A 159 -16.26 -8.93 4.88
CA LYS A 159 -16.62 -10.30 5.26
C LYS A 159 -15.37 -11.14 5.50
N PRO A 160 -15.35 -12.01 6.52
CA PRO A 160 -14.25 -12.97 6.72
C PRO A 160 -14.04 -13.93 5.53
N SER A 161 -15.08 -14.15 4.71
CA SER A 161 -15.04 -14.97 3.50
C SER A 161 -14.50 -14.24 2.25
N THR A 162 -14.19 -12.94 2.35
CA THR A 162 -13.55 -12.19 1.25
C THR A 162 -12.19 -12.83 0.95
N LYS A 163 -12.00 -13.22 -0.31
CA LYS A 163 -10.76 -13.86 -0.77
C LYS A 163 -9.65 -12.82 -0.86
N ARG A 164 -8.47 -13.13 -0.32
CA ARG A 164 -7.32 -12.22 -0.28
C ARG A 164 -6.17 -12.75 -1.13
N PHE A 165 -5.47 -11.86 -1.83
CA PHE A 165 -4.35 -12.15 -2.73
C PHE A 165 -3.24 -11.11 -2.58
#